data_AF-A0A7G3G6D7-F1
#
_entry.id   AF-A0A7G3G6D7-F1
#
_cell.length_a   1.000
_cell.length_b   1.000
_cell.length_c   1.000
_cell.angle_alpha   90.00
_cell.angle_beta   90.00
_cell.angle_gamma   90.00
#
_symmetry.space_group_name_H-M   'P 1'
#
loop_
_entity.id
_entity.type
_entity.pdbx_description
1 polymer ?
#
loop_
_entity_poly.entity_id
_entity_poly.type
_entity_poly.pdbx_seq_one_letter_code
_entity_poly.pdbx_strand_id
1 'polypeptide(L)'
;MPCLISQTNSFNEAHIGHAAPLQFISMFSSSDKAAIYLVLSDHESGSPRQWYFLELAALEAKEPRSKRARFWIFLLAKLGPALLTPALIKRGLNGAILYQNAAQHRYQLICQSLNDTILLNVSLLALLAGFERLTASLQFSLWLLAIGGVGWQTWRARATFIEPAPHSLPGAEASLGLYGLLIAKGLAPTLATQLLHDLRKQSVHAIASLQKHLPELIPPTGSRHAKSFKACSWLIPLLPCAWLLGLLPADWGWMICCMLLIAATYLVNRQWQTPALVGLATVCVYALARLVHWW
;
A
#
# COMPACT_ATOMS: atom_id res chain seq x y z
N MET A 1 16.28 0.90 -46.37
CA MET A 1 17.74 0.70 -46.50
C MET A 1 18.26 0.16 -45.18
N PRO A 2 18.91 -1.00 -45.20
CA PRO A 2 19.34 -1.74 -44.02
C PRO A 2 20.76 -1.32 -43.59
N CYS A 3 21.11 -1.49 -42.32
CA CYS A 3 22.50 -1.69 -41.96
C CYS A 3 22.59 -2.74 -40.85
N LEU A 4 22.88 -3.96 -41.30
CA LEU A 4 23.45 -5.06 -40.54
C LEU A 4 24.90 -4.70 -40.17
N ILE A 5 25.26 -4.83 -38.89
CA ILE A 5 26.63 -5.20 -38.52
C ILE A 5 26.56 -6.35 -37.53
N SER A 6 27.23 -7.41 -37.93
CA SER A 6 27.41 -8.70 -37.27
C SER A 6 28.55 -8.63 -36.24
N GLN A 7 28.42 -9.43 -35.16
CA GLN A 7 29.43 -10.35 -34.54
C GLN A 7 30.91 -9.89 -34.47
N THR A 8 31.74 -10.15 -33.45
CA THR A 8 31.82 -11.18 -32.39
C THR A 8 33.11 -10.91 -31.59
N ASN A 9 33.24 -11.61 -30.45
CA ASN A 9 34.46 -11.93 -29.69
C ASN A 9 34.98 -10.87 -28.72
N SER A 10 35.56 -11.20 -27.57
CA SER A 10 35.57 -12.32 -26.61
C SER A 10 36.64 -11.87 -25.57
N PHE A 11 36.74 -12.54 -24.42
CA PHE A 11 37.81 -12.36 -23.42
C PHE A 11 37.74 -11.10 -22.54
N ASN A 12 37.23 -11.24 -21.32
CA ASN A 12 38.11 -11.56 -20.19
C ASN A 12 37.28 -11.92 -18.95
N GLU A 13 37.41 -13.18 -18.53
CA GLU A 13 37.08 -13.64 -17.19
C GLU A 13 38.04 -12.97 -16.21
N ALA A 14 37.52 -12.12 -15.35
CA ALA A 14 38.19 -11.73 -14.12
C ALA A 14 37.23 -12.00 -12.96
N HIS A 15 37.62 -12.98 -12.15
CA HIS A 15 37.04 -13.35 -10.87
C HIS A 15 36.60 -12.13 -10.06
N ILE A 16 35.29 -11.91 -9.99
CA ILE A 16 34.66 -11.14 -8.92
C ILE A 16 33.74 -12.12 -8.21
N GLY A 17 34.06 -12.38 -6.94
CA GLY A 17 33.35 -13.32 -6.10
C GLY A 17 31.85 -13.14 -6.21
N HIS A 18 31.15 -14.25 -6.43
CA HIS A 18 29.70 -14.36 -6.42
C HIS A 18 29.14 -13.82 -5.11
N ALA A 19 28.85 -12.52 -5.07
CA ALA A 19 27.77 -11.99 -4.27
C ALA A 19 26.51 -12.68 -4.78
N ALA A 20 25.92 -13.54 -3.94
CA ALA A 20 24.68 -14.24 -4.24
C ALA A 20 23.67 -13.25 -4.84
N PRO A 21 23.20 -13.45 -6.08
CA PRO A 21 22.19 -12.58 -6.66
C PRO A 21 20.96 -12.66 -5.74
N LEU A 22 20.48 -11.50 -5.30
CA LEU A 22 19.32 -11.31 -4.45
C LEU A 22 18.11 -12.14 -4.96
N GLN A 23 17.96 -13.38 -4.49
CA GLN A 23 16.80 -14.27 -4.69
C GLN A 23 15.56 -13.78 -3.93
N PHE A 24 15.39 -12.46 -3.74
CA PHE A 24 14.48 -11.90 -2.75
C PHE A 24 12.98 -11.92 -3.15
N ILE A 25 12.64 -12.45 -4.33
CA ILE A 25 11.24 -12.70 -4.72
C ILE A 25 11.09 -14.14 -5.19
N SER A 26 11.33 -15.11 -4.30
CA SER A 26 10.88 -16.49 -4.55
C SER A 26 9.35 -16.52 -4.68
N MET A 27 8.80 -17.28 -5.63
CA MET A 27 7.35 -17.48 -5.70
C MET A 27 6.85 -18.22 -4.45
N PHE A 28 5.58 -18.06 -4.08
CA PHE A 28 4.98 -18.87 -3.03
C PHE A 28 4.86 -20.32 -3.49
N SER A 29 5.17 -21.27 -2.61
CA SER A 29 4.83 -22.68 -2.83
C SER A 29 3.32 -22.84 -2.91
N SER A 30 2.86 -23.95 -3.50
CA SER A 30 1.42 -24.28 -3.53
C SER A 30 0.82 -24.31 -2.11
N SER A 31 1.55 -24.87 -1.15
CA SER A 31 1.15 -24.90 0.26
C SER A 31 1.09 -23.52 0.93
N ASP A 32 2.00 -22.61 0.60
CA ASP A 32 1.95 -21.23 1.07
C ASP A 32 0.72 -20.50 0.51
N LYS A 33 0.40 -20.72 -0.77
CA LYS A 33 -0.80 -20.14 -1.41
C LYS A 33 -2.07 -20.65 -0.74
N ALA A 34 -2.20 -21.96 -0.54
CA ALA A 34 -3.34 -22.56 0.15
C ALA A 34 -3.56 -21.94 1.54
N ALA A 35 -2.48 -21.82 2.34
CA ALA A 35 -2.55 -21.24 3.68
C ALA A 35 -2.96 -19.77 3.67
N ILE A 36 -2.46 -18.97 2.74
CA ILE A 36 -2.81 -17.54 2.62
C ILE A 36 -4.24 -17.37 2.12
N TYR A 37 -4.71 -18.19 1.16
CA TYR A 37 -6.09 -18.16 0.70
C TYR A 37 -7.09 -18.54 1.80
N LEU A 38 -6.77 -19.51 2.64
CA LEU A 38 -7.62 -19.84 3.80
C LEU A 38 -7.74 -18.66 4.77
N VAL A 39 -6.63 -18.00 5.10
CA VAL A 39 -6.68 -16.81 5.99
C VAL A 39 -7.41 -15.64 5.33
N LEU A 40 -7.27 -15.46 4.01
CA LEU A 40 -8.05 -14.47 3.26
C LEU A 40 -9.54 -14.79 3.29
N SER A 41 -9.91 -16.06 3.22
CA SER A 41 -11.29 -16.52 3.37
C SER A 41 -11.84 -16.18 4.76
N ASP A 42 -11.07 -16.47 5.82
CA ASP A 42 -11.44 -16.15 7.20
C ASP A 42 -11.67 -14.64 7.41
N HIS A 43 -10.82 -13.81 6.82
CA HIS A 43 -10.95 -12.35 6.83
C HIS A 43 -12.22 -11.84 6.15
N GLU A 44 -12.73 -12.59 5.18
CA GLU A 44 -13.91 -12.25 4.40
C GLU A 44 -15.13 -13.07 4.82
N SER A 45 -15.09 -13.68 6.01
CA SER A 45 -16.18 -14.51 6.54
C SER A 45 -17.53 -13.79 6.50
N GLY A 46 -18.55 -14.53 6.05
CA GLY A 46 -19.90 -13.98 5.87
C GLY A 46 -20.09 -13.14 4.60
N SER A 47 -19.08 -13.06 3.72
CA SER A 47 -19.20 -12.44 2.40
C SER A 47 -19.03 -13.46 1.26
N PRO A 48 -19.55 -13.19 0.05
CA PRO A 48 -19.30 -14.03 -1.13
C PRO A 48 -17.81 -14.22 -1.47
N ARG A 49 -16.95 -13.29 -1.04
CA ARG A 49 -15.50 -13.36 -1.24
C ARG A 49 -14.87 -14.51 -0.44
N GLN A 50 -15.48 -14.92 0.67
CA GLN A 50 -15.06 -16.10 1.44
C GLN A 50 -14.98 -17.33 0.54
N TRP A 51 -16.06 -17.59 -0.22
CA TRP A 51 -16.19 -18.74 -1.10
C TRP A 51 -15.23 -18.67 -2.29
N TYR A 52 -15.01 -17.47 -2.83
CA TYR A 52 -13.99 -17.27 -3.85
C TYR A 52 -12.59 -17.73 -3.41
N PHE A 53 -12.17 -17.35 -2.19
CA PHE A 53 -10.87 -17.78 -1.68
C PHE A 53 -10.81 -19.25 -1.30
N LEU A 54 -11.92 -19.85 -0.82
CA LEU A 54 -11.98 -21.30 -0.60
C LEU A 54 -11.83 -22.08 -1.91
N GLU A 55 -12.46 -21.60 -2.97
CA GLU A 55 -12.39 -22.26 -4.28
C GLU A 55 -10.98 -22.24 -4.86
N LEU A 56 -10.24 -21.15 -4.63
CA LEU A 56 -8.82 -21.06 -4.98
C LEU A 56 -7.93 -21.89 -4.05
N ALA A 57 -8.22 -21.93 -2.75
CA ALA A 57 -7.48 -22.74 -1.79
C ALA A 57 -7.61 -24.24 -2.08
N ALA A 58 -8.75 -24.68 -2.61
CA ALA A 58 -9.00 -26.07 -2.99
C ALA A 58 -8.15 -26.55 -4.18
N LEU A 59 -7.63 -25.63 -4.99
CA LEU A 59 -6.76 -25.95 -6.14
C LEU A 59 -5.29 -26.19 -5.75
N GLU A 60 -4.93 -25.85 -4.52
CA GLU A 60 -3.55 -25.84 -4.06
C GLU A 60 -3.29 -27.01 -3.08
N ALA A 61 -2.05 -27.50 -3.04
CA ALA A 61 -1.66 -28.61 -2.18
C ALA A 61 -1.71 -28.22 -0.70
N LYS A 62 -2.36 -29.05 0.12
CA LYS A 62 -2.49 -28.84 1.58
C LYS A 62 -1.33 -29.52 2.31
N GLU A 63 -0.28 -28.75 2.56
CA GLU A 63 0.89 -29.19 3.35
C GLU A 63 1.07 -28.31 4.60
N PRO A 64 1.88 -28.74 5.58
CA PRO A 64 2.18 -27.93 6.75
C PRO A 64 2.70 -26.52 6.41
N ARG A 65 2.16 -25.53 7.13
CA ARG A 65 2.47 -24.10 6.91
C ARG A 65 3.95 -23.80 7.09
N SER A 66 4.58 -23.26 6.06
CA SER A 66 5.96 -22.78 6.12
C SER A 66 6.11 -21.55 7.05
N LYS A 67 7.34 -21.28 7.51
CA LYS A 67 7.66 -20.05 8.26
C LYS A 67 7.35 -18.79 7.45
N ARG A 68 7.52 -18.86 6.12
CA ARG A 68 7.24 -17.76 5.20
C ARG A 68 5.76 -17.45 5.14
N ALA A 69 4.90 -18.47 5.01
CA ALA A 69 3.44 -18.29 5.06
C ALA A 69 3.00 -17.64 6.37
N ARG A 70 3.56 -18.06 7.52
CA ARG A 70 3.24 -17.45 8.82
C ARG A 70 3.56 -15.95 8.86
N PHE A 71 4.70 -15.53 8.32
CA PHE A 71 5.05 -14.11 8.23
C PHE A 71 4.05 -13.31 7.38
N TRP A 72 3.66 -13.84 6.22
CA TRP A 72 2.67 -13.18 5.36
C TRP A 72 1.28 -13.13 5.98
N ILE A 73 0.86 -14.20 6.67
CA ILE A 73 -0.38 -14.25 7.43
C ILE A 73 -0.36 -13.19 8.55
N PHE A 74 0.75 -13.07 9.27
CA PHE A 74 0.91 -12.02 10.28
C PHE A 74 0.80 -10.61 9.67
N LEU A 75 1.48 -10.35 8.56
CA LEU A 75 1.36 -9.08 7.85
C LEU A 75 -0.08 -8.82 7.40
N LEU A 76 -0.77 -9.85 6.91
CA LEU A 76 -2.15 -9.74 6.42
C LEU A 76 -3.11 -9.36 7.55
N ALA A 77 -2.93 -9.93 8.74
CA ALA A 77 -3.70 -9.56 9.93
C ALA A 77 -3.45 -8.11 10.39
N LYS A 78 -2.27 -7.54 10.14
CA LYS A 78 -1.90 -6.18 10.58
C LYS A 78 -2.23 -5.09 9.57
N LEU A 79 -1.91 -5.31 8.30
CA LEU A 79 -2.03 -4.33 7.22
C LEU A 79 -3.31 -4.53 6.39
N GLY A 80 -3.88 -5.72 6.41
CA GLY A 80 -5.04 -6.10 5.61
C GLY A 80 -4.69 -6.49 4.18
N PRO A 81 -5.65 -7.11 3.46
CA PRO A 81 -5.42 -7.71 2.15
C PRO A 81 -5.07 -6.69 1.06
N ALA A 82 -5.76 -5.55 1.02
CA ALA A 82 -5.55 -4.55 -0.04
C ALA A 82 -4.14 -3.95 -0.04
N LEU A 83 -3.52 -3.70 1.13
CA LEU A 83 -2.16 -3.13 1.15
C LEU A 83 -1.09 -4.13 0.69
N LEU A 84 -1.29 -5.42 0.99
CA LEU A 84 -0.35 -6.47 0.62
C LEU A 84 -0.56 -7.00 -0.80
N THR A 85 -1.70 -6.70 -1.42
CA THR A 85 -2.08 -7.16 -2.76
C THR A 85 -0.96 -7.09 -3.81
N PRO A 86 -0.28 -5.94 -4.04
CA PRO A 86 0.78 -5.89 -5.04
C PRO A 86 1.96 -6.82 -4.72
N ALA A 87 2.25 -7.03 -3.44
CA ALA A 87 3.31 -7.92 -2.98
C ALA A 87 2.91 -9.40 -3.04
N LEU A 88 1.63 -9.72 -2.88
CA LEU A 88 1.05 -11.06 -3.03
C LEU A 88 1.00 -11.49 -4.50
N ILE A 89 0.55 -10.59 -5.40
CA ILE A 89 0.52 -10.84 -6.85
C ILE A 89 1.93 -11.10 -7.39
N LYS A 90 2.91 -10.27 -7.03
CA LYS A 90 4.32 -10.47 -7.41
C LYS A 90 4.91 -11.82 -6.97
N ARG A 91 4.32 -12.45 -5.95
CA ARG A 91 4.75 -13.76 -5.44
C ARG A 91 3.89 -14.92 -5.97
N GLY A 92 3.03 -14.66 -6.95
CA GLY A 92 2.23 -15.67 -7.65
C GLY A 92 0.87 -15.99 -7.03
N LEU A 93 0.37 -15.12 -6.14
CA LEU A 93 -0.97 -15.26 -5.54
C LEU A 93 -1.99 -14.47 -6.37
N ASN A 94 -2.35 -15.04 -7.52
CA ASN A 94 -3.17 -14.37 -8.54
C ASN A 94 -4.58 -14.02 -8.03
N GLY A 95 -5.14 -14.77 -7.08
CA GLY A 95 -6.44 -14.46 -6.49
C GLY A 95 -6.49 -13.13 -5.72
N ALA A 96 -5.34 -12.58 -5.34
CA ALA A 96 -5.29 -11.26 -4.70
C ALA A 96 -5.66 -10.11 -5.65
N ILE A 97 -5.71 -10.35 -6.97
CA ILE A 97 -6.07 -9.32 -7.96
C ILE A 97 -7.47 -8.74 -7.72
N LEU A 98 -8.35 -9.48 -7.03
CA LEU A 98 -9.64 -8.99 -6.54
C LEU A 98 -9.53 -7.66 -5.77
N TYR A 99 -8.42 -7.47 -5.05
CA TYR A 99 -8.14 -6.29 -4.24
C TYR A 99 -7.34 -5.21 -4.97
N GLN A 100 -6.99 -5.37 -6.24
CA GLN A 100 -6.08 -4.45 -6.94
C GLN A 100 -6.61 -3.01 -6.97
N ASN A 101 -7.89 -2.82 -7.28
CA ASN A 101 -8.51 -1.49 -7.30
C ASN A 101 -8.52 -0.86 -5.89
N ALA A 102 -8.87 -1.64 -4.87
CA ALA A 102 -8.83 -1.19 -3.48
C ALA A 102 -7.40 -0.86 -3.03
N ALA A 103 -6.40 -1.62 -3.49
CA ALA A 103 -4.99 -1.38 -3.23
C ALA A 103 -4.51 -0.06 -3.84
N GLN A 104 -4.86 0.20 -5.11
CA GLN A 104 -4.52 1.44 -5.81
C GLN A 104 -5.13 2.66 -5.13
N HIS A 105 -6.43 2.60 -4.83
CA HIS A 105 -7.11 3.68 -4.12
C HIS A 105 -6.47 3.96 -2.75
N ARG A 106 -6.13 2.91 -1.99
CA ARG A 106 -5.42 3.08 -0.71
C ARG A 106 -4.03 3.66 -0.87
N TYR A 107 -3.28 3.22 -1.88
CA TYR A 107 -1.96 3.77 -2.19
C TYR A 107 -2.04 5.26 -2.49
N GLN A 108 -2.99 5.68 -3.33
CA GLN A 108 -3.22 7.10 -3.64
C GLN A 108 -3.54 7.93 -2.39
N LEU A 109 -4.43 7.44 -1.51
CA LEU A 109 -4.74 8.12 -0.26
C LEU A 109 -3.53 8.25 0.68
N ILE A 110 -2.67 7.24 0.72
CA ILE A 110 -1.44 7.25 1.53
C ILE A 110 -0.44 8.25 0.93
N CYS A 111 -0.21 8.20 -0.39
CA CYS A 111 0.67 9.14 -1.08
C CYS A 111 0.19 10.58 -0.89
N GLN A 112 -1.12 10.83 -1.02
CA GLN A 112 -1.70 12.15 -0.77
C GLN A 112 -1.44 12.59 0.67
N SER A 113 -1.75 11.76 1.66
CA SER A 113 -1.51 12.11 3.06
C SER A 113 -0.03 12.33 3.37
N LEU A 114 0.89 11.57 2.75
CA LEU A 114 2.32 11.75 2.91
C LEU A 114 2.78 13.06 2.27
N ASN A 115 2.33 13.38 1.06
CA ASN A 115 2.65 14.62 0.37
C ASN A 115 2.15 15.84 1.16
N ASP A 116 0.93 15.80 1.67
CA ASP A 116 0.37 16.86 2.52
C ASP A 116 1.22 17.06 3.79
N THR A 117 1.61 15.96 4.44
CA THR A 117 2.44 16.01 5.66
C THR A 117 3.82 16.57 5.34
N ILE A 118 4.45 16.12 4.25
CA ILE A 118 5.78 16.57 3.85
C ILE A 118 5.75 18.06 3.51
N LEU A 119 4.76 18.52 2.74
CA LEU A 119 4.61 19.92 2.38
C LEU A 119 4.47 20.79 3.64
N LEU A 120 3.57 20.42 4.57
CA LEU A 120 3.40 21.13 5.84
C LEU A 120 4.68 21.15 6.68
N ASN A 121 5.38 20.02 6.76
CA ASN A 121 6.62 19.89 7.53
C ASN A 121 7.72 20.81 6.97
N VAL A 122 7.95 20.74 5.67
CA VAL A 122 8.96 21.56 4.99
C VAL A 122 8.61 23.05 5.09
N SER A 123 7.34 23.43 4.90
CA SER A 123 6.90 24.83 5.07
C SER A 123 7.07 25.33 6.50
N LEU A 124 6.73 24.51 7.51
CA LEU A 124 6.92 24.87 8.91
C LEU A 124 8.41 25.07 9.25
N LEU A 125 9.28 24.16 8.79
CA LEU A 125 10.72 24.28 8.97
C LEU A 125 11.28 25.54 8.30
N ALA A 126 10.89 25.80 7.05
CA ALA A 126 11.30 26.98 6.31
C ALA A 126 10.84 28.28 6.98
N LEU A 127 9.61 28.32 7.47
CA LEU A 127 9.04 29.48 8.16
C LEU A 127 9.81 29.78 9.46
N LEU A 128 10.01 28.77 10.30
CA LEU A 128 10.71 28.94 11.58
C LEU A 128 12.19 29.26 11.39
N ALA A 129 12.83 28.68 10.38
CA ALA A 129 14.19 29.03 10.00
C ALA A 129 14.30 30.47 9.46
N GLY A 130 13.30 30.95 8.71
CA GLY A 130 13.27 32.34 8.23
C GLY A 130 13.12 33.38 9.34
N PHE A 131 12.51 33.01 10.47
CA PHE A 131 12.46 33.79 11.71
C PHE A 131 13.66 33.56 12.64
N GLU A 132 14.71 32.88 12.17
CA GLU A 132 15.94 32.61 12.93
C GLU A 132 15.67 31.95 14.30
N ARG A 133 14.65 31.09 14.37
CA ARG A 133 14.26 30.44 15.61
C ARG A 133 15.24 29.34 16.01
N LEU A 134 15.44 29.18 17.32
CA LEU A 134 16.30 28.14 17.92
C LEU A 134 15.88 26.73 17.50
N THR A 135 16.83 25.81 17.33
CA THR A 135 16.59 24.40 16.96
C THR A 135 15.60 23.69 17.87
N ALA A 136 15.62 24.00 19.17
CA ALA A 136 14.66 23.46 20.14
C ALA A 136 13.21 23.82 19.79
N SER A 137 12.95 25.03 19.29
CA SER A 137 11.62 25.48 18.90
C SER A 137 11.15 24.84 17.59
N LEU A 138 12.07 24.59 16.65
CA LEU A 138 11.81 23.80 15.44
C LEU A 138 11.40 22.38 15.82
N GLN A 139 12.19 21.72 16.67
CA GLN A 139 11.91 20.37 17.15
C GLN A 139 10.57 20.28 17.89
N PHE A 140 10.29 21.24 18.79
CA PHE A 140 9.01 21.32 19.50
C PHE A 140 7.83 21.49 18.54
N SER A 141 7.96 22.36 17.54
CA SER A 141 6.92 22.59 16.53
C SER A 141 6.66 21.35 15.67
N LEU A 142 7.70 20.57 15.33
CA LEU A 142 7.54 19.29 14.64
C LEU A 142 6.80 18.26 15.49
N TRP A 143 7.10 18.19 16.79
CA TRP A 143 6.38 17.31 17.70
C TRP A 143 4.91 17.73 17.85
N LEU A 144 4.64 19.02 17.96
CA LEU A 144 3.27 19.55 17.96
C LEU A 144 2.54 19.20 16.65
N LEU A 145 3.19 19.37 15.50
CA LEU A 145 2.61 19.00 14.21
C LEU A 145 2.35 17.50 14.11
N ALA A 146 3.24 16.67 14.64
CA ALA A 146 3.09 15.21 14.65
C ALA A 146 1.90 14.77 15.51
N ILE A 147 1.84 15.24 16.75
CA ILE A 147 0.76 14.88 17.68
C ILE A 147 -0.58 15.47 17.21
N GLY A 148 -0.59 16.74 16.82
CA GLY A 148 -1.77 17.43 16.30
C GLY A 148 -2.29 16.80 15.01
N GLY A 149 -1.39 16.45 14.09
CA GLY A 149 -1.72 15.74 12.86
C GLY A 149 -2.33 14.37 13.10
N VAL A 150 -1.72 13.56 13.96
CA VAL A 150 -2.26 12.24 14.35
C VAL A 150 -3.63 12.39 15.03
N GLY A 151 -3.77 13.34 15.95
CA GLY A 151 -5.03 13.62 16.63
C GLY A 151 -6.13 14.02 15.64
N TRP A 152 -5.83 14.94 14.72
CA TRP A 152 -6.74 15.39 13.67
C TRP A 152 -7.17 14.26 12.74
N GLN A 153 -6.22 13.44 12.24
CA GLN A 153 -6.53 12.31 11.36
C GLN A 153 -7.36 11.25 12.09
N THR A 154 -7.06 10.99 13.37
CA THR A 154 -7.83 10.04 14.19
C THR A 154 -9.26 10.52 14.40
N TRP A 155 -9.44 11.82 14.68
CA TRP A 155 -10.76 12.44 14.83
C TRP A 155 -11.56 12.39 13.52
N ARG A 156 -10.96 12.78 12.39
CA ARG A 156 -11.59 12.70 11.06
C ARG A 156 -11.95 11.27 10.66
N ALA A 157 -11.11 10.30 11.03
CA ALA A 157 -11.36 8.89 10.75
C ALA A 157 -12.53 8.30 11.57
N ARG A 158 -12.80 8.84 12.77
CA ARG A 158 -13.98 8.49 13.57
C ARG A 158 -15.27 9.00 12.92
N ALA A 159 -15.26 10.24 12.43
CA ALA A 159 -16.44 10.86 11.79
C ALA A 159 -16.89 10.16 10.48
N THR A 160 -15.98 9.45 9.80
CA THR A 160 -16.27 8.70 8.56
C THR A 160 -16.55 7.21 8.80
N PHE A 161 -17.09 6.83 9.96
CA PHE A 161 -17.53 5.45 10.18
C PHE A 161 -18.87 5.23 9.46
N ILE A 162 -18.79 4.68 8.24
CA ILE A 162 -19.95 4.09 7.57
C ILE A 162 -20.17 2.74 8.26
N GLU A 163 -21.31 2.62 8.91
CA GLU A 163 -21.74 1.37 9.52
C GLU A 163 -21.75 0.27 8.45
N PRO A 164 -21.21 -0.94 8.72
CA PRO A 164 -21.27 -2.02 7.76
C PRO A 164 -22.73 -2.22 7.36
N ALA A 165 -23.00 -2.28 6.05
CA ALA A 165 -24.34 -2.53 5.54
C ALA A 165 -24.93 -3.73 6.29
N PRO A 166 -26.22 -3.68 6.70
CA PRO A 166 -26.83 -4.73 7.50
C PRO A 166 -26.55 -6.06 6.81
N HIS A 167 -25.85 -6.95 7.52
CA HIS A 167 -25.50 -8.26 7.03
C HIS A 167 -26.79 -8.98 6.64
N SER A 168 -27.11 -9.01 5.34
CA SER A 168 -28.05 -10.00 4.82
C SER A 168 -27.39 -11.33 5.12
N LEU A 169 -27.91 -12.05 6.10
CA LEU A 169 -27.42 -13.38 6.44
C LEU A 169 -27.33 -14.18 5.14
N PRO A 170 -26.20 -14.85 4.88
CA PRO A 170 -26.08 -15.69 3.70
C PRO A 170 -27.27 -16.68 3.72
N GLY A 171 -28.09 -16.64 2.68
CA GLY A 171 -29.18 -17.60 2.52
C GLY A 171 -28.63 -19.04 2.45
N ALA A 172 -29.50 -20.04 2.56
CA ALA A 172 -29.10 -21.45 2.50
C ALA A 172 -28.23 -21.79 1.26
N GLU A 173 -28.36 -21.02 0.18
CA GLU A 173 -27.60 -21.18 -1.06
C GLU A 173 -26.10 -20.85 -0.90
N ALA A 174 -25.71 -20.07 0.11
CA ALA A 174 -24.31 -19.79 0.38
C ALA A 174 -23.55 -21.04 0.86
N SER A 175 -24.22 -22.02 1.48
CA SER A 175 -23.55 -23.27 1.87
C SER A 175 -23.16 -24.15 0.68
N LEU A 176 -23.73 -23.88 -0.50
CA LEU A 176 -23.39 -24.55 -1.77
C LEU A 176 -22.18 -23.92 -2.47
N GLY A 177 -21.52 -22.95 -1.83
CA GLY A 177 -20.32 -22.30 -2.31
C GLY A 177 -20.56 -21.29 -3.43
N LEU A 178 -19.50 -20.95 -4.16
CA LEU A 178 -19.54 -19.91 -5.20
C LEU A 178 -20.51 -20.27 -6.34
N TYR A 179 -20.68 -21.57 -6.63
CA TYR A 179 -21.67 -22.06 -7.60
C TYR A 179 -23.10 -21.75 -7.18
N GLY A 180 -23.46 -22.07 -5.93
CA GLY A 180 -24.79 -21.78 -5.38
C GLY A 180 -25.11 -20.30 -5.40
N LEU A 181 -24.12 -19.46 -5.06
CA LEU A 181 -24.26 -18.01 -5.13
C LEU A 181 -24.51 -17.47 -6.55
N LEU A 182 -23.91 -18.09 -7.58
CA LEU A 182 -24.18 -17.69 -8.98
C LEU A 182 -25.59 -18.09 -9.40
N ILE A 183 -26.05 -19.28 -9.02
CA ILE A 183 -27.43 -19.74 -9.30
C ILE A 183 -28.45 -18.84 -8.58
N ALA A 184 -28.20 -18.51 -7.31
CA ALA A 184 -29.01 -17.60 -6.51
C ALA A 184 -29.24 -16.23 -7.19
N LYS A 185 -28.24 -15.75 -7.94
CA LYS A 185 -28.30 -14.51 -8.73
C LYS A 185 -28.95 -14.68 -10.10
N GLY A 186 -29.59 -15.83 -10.36
CA GLY A 186 -30.34 -16.11 -11.58
C GLY A 186 -29.51 -16.55 -12.78
N LEU A 187 -28.26 -16.98 -12.58
CA LEU A 187 -27.47 -17.53 -13.68
C LEU A 187 -27.88 -18.96 -14.04
N ALA A 188 -27.85 -19.25 -15.34
CA ALA A 188 -28.01 -20.59 -15.86
C ALA A 188 -26.90 -21.51 -15.29
N PRO A 189 -27.23 -22.75 -14.87
CA PRO A 189 -26.27 -23.71 -14.30
C PRO A 189 -25.03 -23.94 -15.18
N THR A 190 -25.22 -24.02 -16.51
CA THR A 190 -24.14 -24.21 -17.49
C THR A 190 -23.16 -23.05 -17.55
N LEU A 191 -23.66 -21.81 -17.42
CA LEU A 191 -22.83 -20.61 -17.40
C LEU A 191 -22.06 -20.52 -16.07
N ALA A 192 -22.72 -20.85 -14.96
CA ALA A 192 -22.09 -20.85 -13.64
C ALA A 192 -20.95 -21.88 -13.53
N THR A 193 -21.12 -23.09 -14.08
CA THR A 193 -20.04 -24.09 -14.13
C THR A 193 -18.90 -23.65 -15.05
N GLN A 194 -19.21 -23.03 -16.20
CA GLN A 194 -18.20 -22.51 -17.12
C GLN A 194 -17.35 -21.41 -16.45
N LEU A 195 -17.97 -20.44 -15.78
CA LEU A 195 -17.25 -19.38 -15.06
C LEU A 195 -16.34 -19.93 -13.96
N LEU A 196 -16.79 -20.97 -13.23
CA LEU A 196 -15.96 -21.64 -12.23
C LEU A 196 -14.80 -22.39 -12.86
N HIS A 197 -15.03 -23.07 -13.98
CA HIS A 197 -13.97 -23.75 -14.72
C HIS A 197 -12.91 -22.77 -15.23
N ASP A 198 -13.35 -21.63 -15.77
CA ASP A 198 -12.48 -20.56 -16.23
C ASP A 198 -11.69 -19.93 -15.07
N LEU A 199 -12.32 -19.77 -13.90
CA LEU A 199 -11.65 -19.30 -12.69
C LEU A 199 -10.54 -20.24 -12.22
N ARG A 200 -10.76 -21.56 -12.30
CA ARG A 200 -9.78 -22.58 -11.92
C ARG A 200 -8.59 -22.63 -12.89
N LYS A 201 -8.82 -22.36 -14.18
CA LYS A 201 -7.76 -22.32 -15.20
C LYS A 201 -7.01 -20.99 -15.24
N GLN A 202 -7.73 -19.87 -15.21
CA GLN A 202 -7.21 -18.52 -15.44
C GLN A 202 -7.93 -17.49 -14.55
N SER A 203 -7.61 -17.53 -13.25
CA SER A 203 -8.19 -16.64 -12.24
C SER A 203 -8.17 -15.15 -12.63
N VAL A 204 -7.09 -14.66 -13.24
CA VAL A 204 -6.93 -13.24 -13.61
C VAL A 204 -7.99 -12.75 -14.60
N HIS A 205 -8.30 -13.54 -15.63
CA HIS A 205 -9.26 -13.14 -16.68
C HIS A 205 -10.71 -13.41 -16.26
N ALA A 206 -10.95 -14.47 -15.48
CA ALA A 206 -12.29 -14.86 -15.07
C ALA A 206 -12.91 -13.89 -14.05
N ILE A 207 -12.11 -13.16 -13.27
CA ILE A 207 -12.60 -12.27 -12.20
C ILE A 207 -13.45 -11.12 -12.74
N ALA A 208 -13.11 -10.54 -13.88
CA ALA A 208 -13.89 -9.44 -14.46
C ALA A 208 -15.32 -9.90 -14.82
N SER A 209 -15.43 -11.09 -15.43
CA SER A 209 -16.71 -11.72 -15.75
C SER A 209 -17.48 -12.10 -14.48
N LEU A 210 -16.79 -12.63 -13.47
CA LEU A 210 -17.38 -12.99 -12.18
C LEU A 210 -17.94 -11.75 -11.44
N GLN A 211 -17.21 -10.64 -11.43
CA GLN A 211 -17.63 -9.37 -10.80
C GLN A 211 -18.83 -8.73 -11.49
N LYS A 212 -19.00 -8.91 -12.81
CA LYS A 212 -20.17 -8.44 -13.54
C LYS A 212 -21.46 -9.09 -13.03
N HIS A 213 -21.38 -10.38 -12.70
CA HIS A 213 -22.52 -11.17 -12.24
C HIS A 213 -22.70 -11.14 -10.73
N LEU A 214 -21.62 -10.91 -9.98
CA LEU A 214 -21.64 -10.91 -8.53
C LEU A 214 -20.83 -9.69 -8.03
N PRO A 215 -21.44 -8.48 -8.06
CA PRO A 215 -20.74 -7.23 -7.72
C PRO A 215 -20.30 -7.18 -6.24
N GLU A 216 -20.91 -8.01 -5.38
CA GLU A 216 -20.53 -8.18 -3.97
C GLU A 216 -19.10 -8.74 -3.79
N LEU A 217 -18.50 -9.31 -4.85
CA LEU A 217 -17.08 -9.67 -4.86
C LEU A 217 -16.15 -8.46 -4.82
N ILE A 218 -16.63 -7.27 -5.17
CA ILE A 218 -15.80 -6.06 -5.14
C ILE A 218 -15.54 -5.70 -3.67
N PRO A 219 -14.27 -5.66 -3.23
CA PRO A 219 -13.96 -5.40 -1.83
C PRO A 219 -14.32 -3.95 -1.45
N PRO A 220 -14.84 -3.72 -0.22
CA PRO A 220 -15.13 -2.37 0.24
C PRO A 220 -13.84 -1.55 0.33
N THR A 221 -13.94 -0.29 -0.11
CA THR A 221 -12.79 0.64 -0.11
C THR A 221 -12.41 1.08 1.31
N GLY A 222 -13.38 1.15 2.24
CA GLY A 222 -13.17 1.46 3.65
C GLY A 222 -12.78 0.24 4.49
N SER A 223 -11.64 0.29 5.19
CA SER A 223 -11.29 -0.68 6.22
C SER A 223 -10.76 0.00 7.49
N ARG A 224 -10.92 -0.67 8.63
CA ARG A 224 -10.37 -0.22 9.92
C ARG A 224 -8.85 -0.01 9.86
N HIS A 225 -8.14 -0.88 9.15
CA HIS A 225 -6.68 -0.79 8.97
C HIS A 225 -6.26 0.42 8.14
N ALA A 226 -7.05 0.80 7.13
CA ALA A 226 -6.77 1.99 6.32
C ALA A 226 -6.80 3.29 7.15
N LYS A 227 -7.68 3.35 8.17
CA LYS A 227 -7.80 4.51 9.06
C LYS A 227 -6.57 4.69 9.95
N SER A 228 -6.13 3.61 10.61
CA SER A 228 -4.93 3.64 11.46
C SER A 228 -3.68 3.95 10.67
N PHE A 229 -3.58 3.42 9.44
CA PHE A 229 -2.40 3.66 8.60
C PHE A 229 -2.29 5.12 8.13
N LYS A 230 -3.42 5.79 7.85
CA LYS A 230 -3.44 7.23 7.52
C LYS A 230 -2.98 8.10 8.70
N ALA A 231 -3.32 7.72 9.93
CA ALA A 231 -2.81 8.39 11.11
C ALA A 231 -1.29 8.16 11.25
N CYS A 232 -0.82 6.92 11.07
CA CYS A 232 0.59 6.59 11.14
C CYS A 232 1.43 7.24 10.04
N SER A 233 0.88 7.50 8.84
CA SER A 233 1.64 8.12 7.75
C SER A 233 2.12 9.53 8.06
N TRP A 234 1.49 10.24 9.00
CA TRP A 234 1.97 11.55 9.47
C TRP A 234 3.27 11.44 10.27
N LEU A 235 3.44 10.36 11.02
CA LEU A 235 4.63 10.16 11.86
C LEU A 235 5.87 9.81 11.03
N ILE A 236 5.68 9.15 9.89
CA ILE A 236 6.78 8.62 9.05
C ILE A 236 7.78 9.72 8.64
N PRO A 237 7.38 10.86 8.06
CA PRO A 237 8.32 11.93 7.71
C PRO A 237 8.73 12.80 8.91
N LEU A 238 7.90 12.91 9.95
CA LEU A 238 8.14 13.82 11.08
C LEU A 238 9.16 13.29 12.09
N LEU A 239 9.07 12.00 12.45
CA LEU A 239 10.00 11.35 13.40
C LEU A 239 11.47 11.47 13.00
N PRO A 240 11.89 11.09 11.77
CA PRO A 240 13.30 11.17 11.40
C PRO A 240 13.81 12.61 11.39
N CYS A 241 12.99 13.59 10.96
CA CYS A 241 13.36 15.01 11.01
C CYS A 241 13.49 15.55 12.43
N ALA A 242 12.55 15.22 13.32
CA ALA A 242 12.60 15.64 14.72
C ALA A 242 13.80 15.02 15.47
N TRP A 243 14.19 13.81 15.10
CA TRP A 243 15.38 13.14 15.65
C TRP A 243 16.68 13.74 15.08
N LEU A 244 16.76 13.95 13.77
CA LEU A 244 17.91 14.56 13.11
C LEU A 244 18.19 15.98 13.61
N LEU A 245 17.16 16.80 13.82
CA LEU A 245 17.32 18.14 14.39
C LEU A 245 17.89 18.13 15.81
N GLY A 246 17.67 17.06 16.58
CA GLY A 246 18.27 16.91 17.92
C GLY A 246 19.75 16.54 17.89
N LEU A 247 20.26 16.03 16.77
CA LEU A 247 21.65 15.57 16.61
C LEU A 247 22.53 16.57 15.85
N LEU A 248 21.95 17.33 14.93
CA LEU A 248 22.68 18.22 14.04
C LEU A 248 22.91 19.60 14.66
N PRO A 249 24.02 20.29 14.28
CA PRO A 249 24.25 21.68 14.65
C PRO A 249 23.11 22.59 14.19
N ALA A 250 22.84 23.64 14.98
CA ALA A 250 21.68 24.50 14.79
C ALA A 250 21.59 25.12 13.38
N ASP A 251 22.73 25.47 12.80
CA ASP A 251 22.79 26.27 11.58
C ASP A 251 22.38 25.48 10.31
N TRP A 252 22.61 24.17 10.29
CA TRP A 252 22.45 23.32 9.10
C TRP A 252 21.35 22.26 9.23
N GLY A 253 20.91 21.96 10.45
CA GLY A 253 19.98 20.84 10.71
C GLY A 253 18.65 20.96 9.93
N TRP A 254 18.12 22.18 9.80
CA TRP A 254 16.87 22.42 9.07
C TRP A 254 17.02 22.23 7.56
N MET A 255 18.15 22.64 6.96
CA MET A 255 18.42 22.46 5.53
C MET A 255 18.49 20.98 5.17
N ILE A 256 19.19 20.18 5.99
CA ILE A 256 19.30 18.74 5.79
C ILE A 256 17.93 18.06 5.90
N CYS A 257 17.10 18.48 6.87
CA CYS A 257 15.73 17.97 7.00
C CYS A 257 14.87 18.32 5.78
N CYS A 258 14.92 19.56 5.28
CA CYS A 258 14.20 19.96 4.07
C CYS A 258 14.66 19.14 2.85
N MET A 259 15.97 18.95 2.66
CA MET A 259 16.51 18.14 1.56
C MET A 259 16.06 16.67 1.65
N LEU A 260 16.06 16.08 2.84
CA LEU A 260 15.59 14.71 3.07
C LEU A 260 14.10 14.57 2.77
N LEU A 261 13.29 15.54 3.19
CA LEU A 261 11.85 15.58 2.92
C LEU A 261 11.56 15.74 1.42
N ILE A 262 12.27 16.64 0.73
CA ILE A 262 12.17 16.79 -0.73
C ILE A 262 12.56 15.48 -1.43
N ALA A 263 13.66 14.84 -1.04
CA ALA A 263 14.06 13.54 -1.56
C ALA A 263 13.01 12.44 -1.28
N ALA A 264 12.37 12.47 -0.12
CA ALA A 264 11.27 11.55 0.21
C ALA A 264 10.06 11.73 -0.73
N THR A 265 9.73 12.96 -1.15
CA THR A 265 8.65 13.16 -2.12
C THR A 265 8.95 12.53 -3.49
N TYR A 266 10.22 12.54 -3.91
CA TYR A 266 10.65 11.85 -5.11
C TYR A 266 10.48 10.32 -4.97
N LEU A 267 10.85 9.74 -3.83
CA LEU A 267 10.68 8.30 -3.58
C LEU A 267 9.21 7.85 -3.58
N VAL A 268 8.31 8.69 -3.04
CA VAL A 268 6.88 8.38 -2.94
C VAL A 268 6.17 8.50 -4.30
N ASN A 269 6.42 9.58 -5.04
CA ASN A 269 5.68 9.88 -6.27
C ASN A 269 6.39 9.36 -7.53
N ARG A 270 7.71 9.10 -7.46
CA ARG A 270 8.58 8.73 -8.59
C ARG A 270 8.51 9.70 -9.78
N GLN A 271 8.15 10.96 -9.51
CA GLN A 271 8.04 12.03 -10.50
C GLN A 271 8.83 13.23 -10.00
N TRP A 272 9.57 13.88 -10.91
CA TRP A 272 10.41 15.06 -10.59
C TRP A 272 9.61 16.34 -10.35
N GLN A 273 8.33 16.39 -10.77
CA GLN A 273 7.50 17.57 -10.63
C GLN A 273 7.15 17.88 -9.16
N THR A 274 6.83 16.85 -8.36
CA THR A 274 6.48 17.00 -6.95
C THR A 274 7.62 17.58 -6.08
N PRO A 275 8.85 17.05 -6.10
CA PRO A 275 9.95 17.61 -5.30
C PRO A 275 10.31 19.03 -5.74
N ALA A 276 10.20 19.36 -7.03
CA ALA A 276 10.45 20.72 -7.51
C ALA A 276 9.42 21.72 -6.95
N LEU A 277 8.13 21.35 -6.93
CA LEU A 277 7.08 22.18 -6.34
C LEU A 277 7.27 22.36 -4.82
N VAL A 278 7.62 21.29 -4.11
CA VAL A 278 7.90 21.36 -2.67
C VAL A 278 9.13 22.24 -2.40
N GLY A 279 10.20 22.08 -3.18
CA GLY A 279 11.39 22.92 -3.09
C GLY A 279 11.09 24.40 -3.34
N LEU A 280 10.31 24.71 -4.38
CA LEU A 280 9.88 26.09 -4.67
C LEU A 280 9.05 26.67 -3.52
N ALA A 281 8.07 25.92 -3.02
CA ALA A 281 7.26 26.32 -1.86
C ALA A 281 8.13 26.57 -0.62
N THR A 282 9.17 25.76 -0.39
CA THR A 282 10.14 25.93 0.70
C THR A 282 10.83 27.29 0.62
N VAL A 283 11.38 27.61 -0.57
CA VAL A 283 12.11 28.86 -0.80
C VAL A 283 11.19 30.06 -0.66
N CYS A 284 9.97 30.00 -1.21
CA CYS A 284 8.98 31.07 -1.09
C CYS A 284 8.58 31.34 0.37
N VAL A 285 8.30 30.29 1.15
CA VAL A 285 7.93 30.42 2.57
C VAL A 285 9.09 30.99 3.39
N TYR A 286 10.31 30.51 3.15
CA TYR A 286 11.51 31.04 3.81
C TYR A 286 11.71 32.53 3.49
N ALA A 287 11.62 32.92 2.21
CA ALA A 287 11.79 34.31 1.79
C ALA A 287 10.72 35.23 2.40
N LEU A 288 9.46 34.78 2.44
CA LEU A 288 8.37 35.52 3.07
C LEU A 288 8.59 35.70 4.58
N ALA A 289 8.97 34.64 5.30
CA ALA A 289 9.26 34.72 6.73
C ALA A 289 10.40 35.70 6.99
N ARG A 290 11.46 35.63 6.17
CA ARG A 290 12.58 36.56 6.28
C ARG A 290 12.10 37.97 6.03
N LEU A 291 11.41 38.27 4.92
CA LEU A 291 10.88 39.61 4.64
C LEU A 291 10.06 40.17 5.81
N VAL A 292 9.15 39.40 6.40
CA VAL A 292 8.36 39.83 7.56
C VAL A 292 9.23 40.09 8.79
N HIS A 293 10.34 39.38 8.97
CA HIS A 293 11.24 39.61 10.10
C HIS A 293 12.00 40.94 10.02
N TRP A 294 12.23 41.47 8.81
CA TRP A 294 12.93 42.75 8.60
C TRP A 294 12.02 43.97 8.72
N TRP A 295 10.70 43.78 8.73
CA TRP A 295 9.69 44.83 8.88
C TRP A 295 9.20 44.90 10.32
#